data_AF-I0YWG3-F1
#
_entry.id   AF-I0YWG3-F1
#
_cell.length_a   1.000
_cell.length_b   1.000
_cell.length_c   1.000
_cell.angle_alpha   90.00
_cell.angle_beta   90.00
_cell.angle_gamma   90.00
#
_symmetry.space_group_name_H-M   'P 1'
#
loop_
_entity.id
_entity.type
_entity.pdbx_description
1 polymer ?
#
loop_
_entity_poly.entity_id
_entity_poly.type
_entity_poly.pdbx_seq_one_letter_code
_entity_poly.pdbx_strand_id
1 'polypeptide(L)'
;MLAVGRKKIRIEKIGDERNRQVTFTKRKNGLMKKAMELSVLCGCDIALVIFNSNSKLFQYSSTDMDAILQRYSKMCNQPHEVRNNQDVRLLPRSALPPHARA
;
A
#
# COMPACT_ATOMS: atom_id res chain seq x y z
N MET A 1 -10.68 25.28 -14.67
CA MET A 1 -9.53 24.37 -14.46
C MET A 1 -9.92 23.00 -15.00
N LEU A 2 -9.36 22.60 -16.14
CA LEU A 2 -9.61 21.29 -16.73
C LEU A 2 -9.00 20.21 -15.85
N ALA A 3 -9.79 19.21 -15.46
CA ALA A 3 -9.27 18.04 -14.76
C ALA A 3 -8.29 17.32 -15.70
N VAL A 4 -7.00 17.37 -15.38
CA VAL A 4 -6.00 16.52 -16.04
C VAL A 4 -6.43 15.07 -15.83
N GLY A 5 -6.80 14.40 -16.92
CA GLY A 5 -7.18 12.99 -16.92
C GLY A 5 -6.08 12.10 -16.34
N ARG A 6 -6.45 10.94 -15.79
CA ARG A 6 -5.50 9.96 -15.26
C ARG A 6 -4.60 9.44 -16.38
N LYS A 7 -3.39 9.99 -16.52
CA LYS A 7 -2.35 9.42 -17.39
C LYS A 7 -1.75 8.17 -16.77
N LYS A 8 -1.48 7.16 -17.59
CA LYS A 8 -0.71 5.97 -17.21
C LYS A 8 0.72 6.38 -16.88
N ILE A 9 1.28 5.84 -15.79
CA ILE A 9 2.66 6.09 -15.36
C ILE A 9 3.40 4.76 -15.18
N ARG A 10 4.71 4.76 -15.38
CA ARG A 10 5.57 3.62 -15.02
C ARG A 10 5.62 3.46 -13.49
N ILE A 11 5.78 2.22 -13.02
CA ILE A 11 5.98 1.92 -11.59
C ILE A 11 7.48 2.01 -11.30
N GLU A 12 7.95 3.25 -11.18
CA GLU A 12 9.32 3.62 -10.84
C GLU A 12 9.30 4.86 -9.93
N LYS A 13 10.44 5.20 -9.31
CA LYS A 13 10.51 6.38 -8.43
C LYS A 13 10.22 7.65 -9.23
N ILE A 14 9.22 8.42 -8.81
CA ILE A 14 8.89 9.72 -9.44
C ILE A 14 10.02 10.72 -9.16
N GLY A 15 10.66 11.23 -10.21
CA GLY A 15 11.78 12.18 -10.10
C GLY A 15 11.36 13.53 -9.52
N ASP A 16 10.27 14.11 -10.04
CA ASP A 16 9.77 15.41 -9.59
C ASP A 16 9.19 15.35 -8.16
N GLU A 17 9.75 16.15 -7.25
CA GLU A 17 9.40 16.15 -5.83
C GLU A 17 7.93 16.49 -5.58
N ARG A 18 7.43 17.54 -6.24
CA ARG A 18 6.07 18.04 -6.04
C ARG A 18 5.05 17.00 -6.48
N ASN A 19 5.26 16.41 -7.66
CA ASN A 19 4.44 15.33 -8.18
C ASN A 19 4.54 14.08 -7.32
N ARG A 20 5.72 13.76 -6.78
CA ARG A 20 5.90 12.64 -5.85
C ARG A 20 5.12 12.86 -4.56
N GLN A 21 5.16 14.05 -3.97
CA GLN A 21 4.43 14.38 -2.75
C GLN A 21 2.91 14.32 -2.97
N VAL A 22 2.40 14.92 -4.05
CA VAL A 22 0.97 14.85 -4.40
C VAL A 22 0.54 13.40 -4.66
N THR A 23 1.36 12.63 -5.37
CA THR A 23 1.08 11.22 -5.65
C THR A 23 1.10 10.38 -4.39
N PHE A 24 2.07 10.60 -3.49
CA PHE A 24 2.16 9.93 -2.20
C PHE A 24 0.88 10.15 -1.40
N THR A 25 0.45 11.41 -1.23
CA THR A 25 -0.78 11.73 -0.49
C THR A 25 -2.00 11.01 -1.06
N LYS A 26 -2.18 11.06 -2.39
CA LYS A 26 -3.33 10.43 -3.05
C LYS A 26 -3.29 8.90 -2.97
N ARG A 27 -2.15 8.27 -3.28
CA ARG A 27 -1.99 6.80 -3.27
C ARG A 27 -2.04 6.24 -1.86
N LYS A 28 -1.41 6.89 -0.89
CA LYS A 28 -1.49 6.51 0.54
C LYS A 28 -2.94 6.45 1.01
N ASN A 29 -3.72 7.49 0.72
CA ASN A 29 -5.13 7.53 1.12
C ASN A 29 -5.95 6.46 0.40
N GLY A 30 -5.71 6.22 -0.89
CA GLY A 30 -6.35 5.14 -1.63
C GLY A 30 -6.01 3.74 -1.10
N LEU A 31 -4.75 3.52 -0.70
CA LEU A 31 -4.30 2.26 -0.10
C LEU A 31 -4.94 2.02 1.28
N MET A 32 -4.95 3.04 2.15
CA MET A 32 -5.62 2.98 3.46
C MET A 32 -7.12 2.72 3.30
N LYS A 33 -7.78 3.34 2.32
CA LYS A 33 -9.19 3.08 2.02
C LYS A 33 -9.43 1.61 1.63
N LYS A 34 -8.58 1.04 0.77
CA LYS A 34 -8.68 -0.38 0.38
C LYS A 34 -8.43 -1.33 1.54
N ALA A 35 -7.50 -0.99 2.43
CA ALA A 35 -7.26 -1.76 3.65
C ALA A 35 -8.51 -1.75 4.55
N MET A 36 -9.13 -0.58 4.78
CA MET A 36 -10.40 -0.45 5.51
C MET A 36 -11.54 -1.25 4.87
N GLU A 37 -11.68 -1.17 3.55
CA GLU A 37 -12.71 -1.93 2.83
C GLU A 37 -12.51 -3.44 3.01
N LEU A 38 -11.26 -3.92 2.87
CA LEU A 38 -10.95 -5.35 3.02
C LEU A 38 -11.18 -5.84 4.45
N SER A 39 -10.76 -5.08 5.46
CA SER A 39 -10.95 -5.46 6.86
C SER A 39 -12.43 -5.58 7.21
N VAL A 40 -13.27 -4.66 6.73
CA VAL A 40 -14.72 -4.69 6.96
C VAL A 40 -15.39 -5.81 6.17
N LEU A 41 -15.09 -5.96 4.88
CA LEU A 41 -15.75 -6.95 4.02
C LEU A 41 -15.43 -8.39 4.43
N CYS A 42 -14.21 -8.65 4.90
CA CYS A 42 -13.74 -10.00 5.18
C CYS A 42 -13.55 -10.28 6.69
N GLY A 43 -13.81 -9.30 7.56
CA GLY A 43 -13.65 -9.45 9.00
C GLY A 43 -12.21 -9.80 9.41
N CYS A 44 -11.22 -9.17 8.79
CA CYS A 44 -9.81 -9.46 9.03
C CYS A 44 -9.05 -8.27 9.65
N ASP A 45 -8.04 -8.59 10.45
CA ASP A 45 -7.15 -7.59 11.06
C ASP A 45 -6.07 -7.17 10.06
N ILE A 46 -5.92 -5.87 9.84
CA ILE A 46 -4.93 -5.29 8.92
C ILE A 46 -4.16 -4.19 9.63
N ALA A 47 -2.82 -4.29 9.60
CA ALA A 47 -1.91 -3.20 9.95
C ALA A 47 -1.13 -2.75 8.71
N LEU A 48 -0.97 -1.44 8.56
CA LEU A 48 -0.20 -0.81 7.49
C LEU A 48 0.72 0.26 8.09
N VAL A 49 2.02 0.14 7.80
CA VAL A 49 3.06 1.08 8.23
C VAL A 49 3.75 1.64 6.99
N ILE A 50 3.89 2.96 6.91
CA ILE A 50 4.50 3.66 5.79
C ILE A 50 5.48 4.70 6.33
N PHE A 51 6.74 4.60 5.90
CA PHE A 51 7.73 5.66 6.06
C PHE A 51 7.94 6.33 4.71
N ASN A 52 7.93 7.67 4.68
CA ASN A 52 8.31 8.40 3.47
C ASN A 52 9.82 8.67 3.43
N SER A 53 10.29 9.34 2.37
CA SER A 53 11.72 9.70 2.21
C SER A 53 12.27 10.62 3.30
N ASN A 54 11.39 11.26 4.08
CA ASN A 54 11.76 12.18 5.15
C ASN A 54 11.62 11.51 6.53
N SER A 55 11.61 10.17 6.56
CA SER A 55 11.44 9.33 7.76
C SER A 55 10.16 9.62 8.55
N LYS A 56 9.15 10.24 7.93
CA LYS A 56 7.86 10.49 8.58
C LYS A 56 7.00 9.22 8.56
N LEU A 57 6.52 8.83 9.73
CA LEU A 57 5.62 7.71 9.93
C LEU A 57 4.18 8.09 9.56
N PHE A 58 3.53 7.21 8.80
CA PHE A 58 2.10 7.17 8.60
C PHE A 58 1.62 5.74 8.82
N GLN A 59 0.52 5.57 9.53
CA GLN A 59 0.01 4.24 9.85
C GLN A 59 -1.50 4.15 9.76
N TYR A 60 -1.98 2.92 9.60
CA TYR A 60 -3.38 2.54 9.70
C TYR A 60 -3.45 1.17 10.37
N SER A 61 -4.41 0.97 11.26
CA SER A 61 -4.80 -0.34 11.80
C SER A 61 -6.32 -0.44 11.72
N SER A 62 -6.85 -1.63 11.40
CA SER A 62 -8.29 -1.91 11.50
C SER A 62 -8.79 -1.91 12.94
N THR A 63 -7.90 -2.12 13.90
CA THR A 63 -8.16 -2.13 15.34
C THR A 63 -7.04 -1.34 16.05
N ASP A 64 -6.49 -1.87 17.14
CA ASP A 64 -5.29 -1.35 17.78
C ASP A 64 -4.01 -1.78 17.02
N MET A 65 -3.04 -0.87 16.85
CA MET A 65 -1.79 -1.17 16.13
C MET A 65 -0.89 -2.10 16.93
N ASP A 66 -0.71 -1.83 18.22
CA ASP A 66 0.19 -2.58 19.08
C ASP A 66 -0.31 -4.01 19.27
N ALA A 67 -1.63 -4.21 19.35
CA ALA A 67 -2.25 -5.53 19.40
C ALA A 67 -1.92 -6.39 18.17
N ILE A 68 -2.03 -5.82 16.96
CA ILE A 68 -1.70 -6.54 15.72
C ILE A 68 -0.20 -6.84 15.65
N LEU A 69 0.67 -5.89 16.02
CA LEU A 69 2.11 -6.10 16.02
C LEU A 69 2.56 -7.15 17.05
N GLN A 70 1.93 -7.18 18.22
CA GLN A 70 2.18 -8.24 19.22
C GLN A 70 1.73 -9.60 18.70
N ARG A 71 0.56 -9.69 18.04
CA ARG A 71 0.10 -10.93 17.39
C ARG A 71 1.08 -11.37 16.31
N TYR A 72 1.54 -10.45 15.46
CA TYR A 72 2.55 -10.73 14.44
C TYR A 72 3.84 -11.27 15.06
N SER A 73 4.39 -10.63 16.09
CA SER A 73 5.62 -11.07 16.76
C SER A 73 5.52 -12.47 17.35
N LYS A 74 4.33 -12.93 17.74
CA LYS A 74 4.09 -14.30 18.23
C LYS A 74 3.98 -15.32 17.11
N MET A 75 3.51 -14.91 15.94
CA MET A 75 3.18 -15.79 14.82
C MET A 75 4.22 -15.80 13.70
N CYS A 76 5.14 -14.83 13.63
CA CYS A 76 6.07 -14.66 12.51
C CYS A 76 7.00 -15.86 12.27
N ASN A 77 7.15 -16.77 13.24
CA ASN A 77 7.95 -18.00 13.09
C ASN A 77 7.16 -19.18 12.52
N GLN A 78 5.84 -19.07 12.36
CA GLN A 78 5.01 -20.10 11.74
C GLN A 78 4.99 -19.93 10.21
N PRO A 79 4.69 -20.96 9.41
CA PRO A 79 4.49 -20.80 7.97
C PRO A 79 3.38 -19.79 7.68
N HIS A 80 3.68 -18.77 6.87
CA HIS A 80 2.73 -17.73 6.47
C HIS A 80 3.07 -17.20 5.06
N GLU A 81 2.10 -16.57 4.39
CA GLU A 81 2.35 -15.90 3.11
C GLU A 81 3.19 -14.64 3.33
N VAL A 82 4.30 -14.52 2.57
CA VAL A 82 5.19 -13.36 2.59
C VAL A 82 5.32 -12.82 1.17
N ARG A 83 5.19 -11.50 1.02
CA ARG A 83 5.39 -10.77 -0.24
C ARG A 83 6.36 -9.62 -0.04
N ASN A 84 7.18 -9.34 -1.05
CA ASN A 84 8.07 -8.18 -1.09
C ASN A 84 8.09 -7.54 -2.50
N ASN A 85 8.93 -6.53 -2.71
CA ASN A 85 8.96 -5.79 -3.99
C ASN A 85 9.42 -6.62 -5.20
N GLN A 86 10.00 -7.80 -5.00
CA GLN A 86 10.34 -8.73 -6.07
C GLN A 86 9.07 -9.38 -6.64
N ASP A 87 8.05 -9.63 -5.82
CA ASP A 87 6.76 -10.18 -6.26
C ASP A 87 6.03 -9.28 -7.24
N VAL A 88 6.19 -7.96 -7.14
CA VAL A 88 5.55 -6.99 -8.05
C VAL A 88 5.92 -7.25 -9.50
N ARG A 89 7.13 -7.78 -9.76
CA ARG A 89 7.60 -8.12 -11.11
C ARG A 89 7.02 -9.45 -11.61
N LEU A 90 6.56 -10.31 -10.70
CA LEU A 90 6.04 -11.65 -10.96
C LEU A 90 4.51 -11.71 -10.95
N LEU A 91 3.82 -10.62 -10.57
CA LEU A 91 2.36 -10.57 -10.61
C LEU A 91 1.87 -10.77 -12.06
N PRO A 92 0.96 -11.74 -12.31
CA PRO A 92 0.39 -11.92 -13.63
C PRO A 92 -0.28 -10.61 -14.06
N ARG A 93 -0.22 -10.28 -15.36
CA ARG A 93 -0.77 -9.01 -15.89
C ARG A 93 -2.24 -8.80 -15.52
N SER A 94 -2.99 -9.87 -15.29
CA SER A 94 -4.37 -9.85 -14.78
C SER A 94 -4.50 -9.35 -13.34
N ALA A 95 -3.53 -9.64 -12.46
CA ALA A 95 -3.51 -9.20 -11.05
C ALA A 95 -2.99 -7.77 -10.88
N LEU A 96 -2.27 -7.23 -11.86
CA LEU A 96 -1.83 -5.85 -11.85
C LEU A 96 -3.04 -4.89 -12.00
N PRO A 97 -3.09 -3.77 -11.26
CA PRO A 97 -4.13 -2.77 -11.46
C PRO A 97 -4.07 -2.23 -12.91
N PRO A 98 -5.18 -1.73 -13.49
CA PRO A 98 -5.25 -1.38 -14.92
C PRO A 98 -4.12 -0.47 -15.43
N HIS A 99 -3.62 0.41 -14.55
CA HIS A 99 -2.53 1.32 -14.86
C HIS A 99 -1.15 0.65 -14.97
N ALA A 100 -0.97 -0.56 -14.46
CA ALA A 100 0.28 -1.32 -14.50
C ALA A 100 0.33 -2.42 -15.58
N ARG A 101 -0.75 -2.60 -16.37
CA ARG A 101 -0.86 -3.64 -17.41
C ARG A 101 -0.26 -3.27 -18.79
N ALA A 102 0.77 -2.41 -18.86
CA ALA A 102 1.43 -2.03 -20.14
C ALA A 102 2.37 -3.13 -20.61
#